data_AF-A0A327K835-F1
#
_entry.id   AF-A0A327K835-F1
#
_cell.length_a   1.000
_cell.length_b   1.000
_cell.length_c   1.000
_cell.angle_alpha   90.00
_cell.angle_beta   90.00
_cell.angle_gamma   90.00
#
_symmetry.space_group_name_H-M   'P 1'
#
loop_
_entity.id
_entity.type
_entity.pdbx_description
1 polymer ?
#
loop_
_entity_poly.entity_id
_entity_poly.type
_entity_poly.pdbx_seq_one_letter_code
_entity_poly.pdbx_strand_id
1 'polypeptide(L)'
;ALAKGEVDLLFGDGYGLAFWLNGTEAAGCCSFVGGPFVESRYFGEGVGIAVKKGNDQLRLAMNWALFRLWEKGKFADLWLKYFPVNPF
;
A
#
# COMPACT_ATOMS: atom_id res chain seq x y z
N ALA A 1 -11.48 9.75 -16.97
CA ALA A 1 -10.34 9.02 -17.53
C ALA A 1 -10.62 7.52 -17.55
N LEU A 2 -10.09 6.71 -16.62
CA LEU A 2 -10.10 5.24 -16.73
C LEU A 2 -11.51 4.65 -16.81
N ALA A 3 -12.38 4.92 -15.82
CA ALA A 3 -13.76 4.42 -15.82
C ALA A 3 -14.63 4.94 -16.99
N LYS A 4 -14.21 6.03 -17.64
CA LYS A 4 -14.88 6.59 -18.83
C LYS A 4 -14.31 6.05 -20.15
N GLY A 5 -13.26 5.22 -20.10
CA GLY A 5 -12.57 4.72 -21.29
C GLY A 5 -11.76 5.77 -22.04
N GLU A 6 -11.43 6.91 -21.43
CA GLU A 6 -10.60 7.95 -22.07
C GLU A 6 -9.10 7.61 -22.01
N VAL A 7 -8.72 6.64 -21.18
CA VAL A 7 -7.36 6.08 -21.08
C VAL A 7 -7.45 4.57 -20.94
N ASP A 8 -6.49 3.85 -21.51
CA ASP A 8 -6.47 2.39 -21.48
C ASP A 8 -5.93 1.83 -20.16
N LEU A 9 -4.96 2.51 -19.55
CA LEU A 9 -4.25 2.07 -18.37
C LEU A 9 -4.00 3.22 -17.40
N LEU A 10 -3.94 2.89 -16.11
CA LEU A 10 -3.52 3.78 -15.03
C LEU A 10 -2.36 3.12 -14.29
N PHE A 11 -1.27 3.87 -14.12
CA PHE A 11 -0.13 3.47 -13.30
C PHE A 11 -0.13 4.31 -12.01
N GLY A 12 0.02 3.65 -10.86
CA GLY A 12 -0.04 4.34 -9.57
C GLY A 12 0.29 3.41 -8.40
N ASP A 13 0.14 3.94 -7.18
CA ASP A 13 0.34 3.20 -5.95
C ASP A 13 -0.66 2.03 -5.84
N GLY A 14 -0.15 0.81 -5.78
CA GLY A 14 -0.95 -0.41 -5.77
C GLY A 14 -1.91 -0.46 -4.58
N TYR A 15 -1.52 0.02 -3.41
CA TYR A 15 -2.38 0.06 -2.24
C TYR A 15 -3.56 1.01 -2.43
N GLY A 16 -3.30 2.25 -2.83
CA GLY A 16 -4.33 3.23 -3.13
C GLY A 16 -5.30 2.75 -4.23
N LEU A 17 -4.77 2.13 -5.28
CA LEU A 17 -5.58 1.57 -6.35
C LEU A 17 -6.40 0.35 -5.92
N ALA A 18 -5.86 -0.50 -5.03
CA ALA A 18 -6.61 -1.63 -4.47
C ALA A 18 -7.82 -1.14 -3.65
N PHE A 19 -7.65 -0.07 -2.87
CA PHE A 19 -8.77 0.57 -2.18
C PHE A 19 -9.80 1.16 -3.14
N TRP A 20 -9.35 1.84 -4.20
CA TRP A 20 -10.24 2.41 -5.19
C TRP A 20 -11.04 1.34 -5.93
N LEU A 21 -10.38 0.25 -6.38
CA LEU A 21 -11.01 -0.90 -7.04
C LEU A 21 -12.05 -1.60 -6.17
N ASN A 22 -11.79 -1.68 -4.86
CA ASN A 22 -12.74 -2.22 -3.89
C ASN A 22 -13.85 -1.21 -3.48
N GLY A 23 -13.74 0.04 -3.92
CA GLY A 23 -14.69 1.11 -3.62
C GLY A 23 -15.85 1.18 -4.62
N THR A 24 -16.93 1.84 -4.21
CA THR A 24 -18.11 2.03 -5.07
C THR A 24 -17.83 2.91 -6.29
N GLU A 25 -16.85 3.81 -6.21
CA GLU A 25 -16.45 4.72 -7.29
C GLU A 25 -15.90 3.99 -8.51
N ALA A 26 -15.21 2.85 -8.32
CA ALA A 26 -14.74 2.05 -9.43
C ALA A 26 -15.88 1.40 -10.21
N ALA A 27 -17.05 1.21 -9.59
CA ALA A 27 -18.25 0.61 -10.21
C ALA A 27 -17.97 -0.69 -11.01
N GLY A 28 -16.95 -1.46 -10.59
CA GLY A 28 -16.51 -2.68 -11.28
C GLY A 28 -15.89 -2.46 -12.67
N CYS A 29 -15.48 -1.23 -13.01
CA CYS A 29 -14.99 -0.90 -14.37
C CYS A 29 -13.68 -1.58 -14.75
N CYS A 30 -12.88 -1.95 -13.76
CA CYS A 30 -11.44 -2.03 -13.92
C CYS A 30 -10.85 -3.12 -13.02
N SER A 31 -9.67 -3.62 -13.38
CA SER A 31 -8.90 -4.58 -12.59
C SER A 31 -7.42 -4.28 -12.69
N PHE A 32 -6.61 -4.87 -11.82
CA PHE A 32 -5.18 -4.94 -12.05
C PHE A 32 -4.88 -5.82 -13.27
N VAL A 33 -3.80 -5.50 -13.96
CA VAL A 33 -3.28 -6.21 -15.13
C VAL A 33 -1.76 -6.28 -15.03
N GLY A 34 -1.21 -7.47 -15.25
CA GLY A 34 0.21 -7.74 -15.02
C GLY A 34 0.56 -7.88 -13.53
N GLY A 35 1.84 -7.71 -13.22
CA GLY A 35 2.34 -7.71 -11.84
C GLY A 35 2.82 -6.33 -11.39
N PRO A 36 3.10 -6.16 -10.09
CA PRO A 36 3.60 -4.90 -9.55
C PRO A 36 5.00 -4.57 -10.08
N PHE A 37 5.29 -3.28 -10.16
CA PHE A 37 6.64 -2.79 -10.45
C PHE A 37 7.41 -2.66 -9.14
N VAL A 38 8.45 -3.49 -8.98
CA VAL A 38 9.18 -3.65 -7.70
C VAL A 38 10.67 -3.30 -7.82
N GLU A 39 11.06 -2.59 -8.87
CA GLU A 39 12.45 -2.16 -9.05
C GLU A 39 12.85 -1.15 -7.96
N SER A 40 13.68 -1.61 -7.01
CA SER A 40 14.12 -0.84 -5.84
C SER A 40 14.70 0.52 -6.20
N ARG A 41 15.42 0.62 -7.33
CA ARG A 41 15.98 1.89 -7.79
C ARG A 41 14.93 2.99 -8.01
N TYR A 42 13.72 2.62 -8.40
CA TYR A 42 12.64 3.56 -8.68
C TYR A 42 11.59 3.63 -7.57
N PHE A 43 11.31 2.49 -6.90
CA PHE A 43 10.18 2.37 -5.97
C PHE A 43 10.60 2.12 -4.51
N GLY A 44 11.87 1.87 -4.24
CA GLY A 44 12.40 1.58 -2.91
C GLY A 44 12.00 0.22 -2.37
N GLU A 45 12.14 0.04 -1.06
CA GLU A 45 11.95 -1.24 -0.35
C GLU A 45 10.59 -1.32 0.37
N GLY A 46 9.59 -0.57 -0.13
CA GLY A 46 8.26 -0.47 0.46
C GLY A 46 8.03 0.82 1.25
N VAL A 47 7.07 0.78 2.18
CA VAL A 47 6.56 1.96 2.91
C VAL A 47 7.12 2.01 4.33
N GLY A 48 7.49 3.21 4.79
CA GLY A 48 8.00 3.43 6.15
C GLY A 48 7.46 4.71 6.78
N ILE A 49 7.59 4.81 8.11
CA ILE A 49 7.22 6.02 8.85
C ILE A 49 8.40 6.99 8.84
N ALA A 50 8.24 8.13 8.17
CA ALA A 50 9.26 9.17 8.13
C ALA A 50 9.30 9.96 9.45
N VAL A 51 10.50 10.19 9.97
CA VAL A 51 10.75 11.06 11.12
C VAL A 51 11.83 12.08 10.78
N LYS A 52 11.90 13.19 11.54
CA LYS A 52 12.95 14.21 11.35
C LYS A 52 14.34 13.58 11.49
N LYS A 53 15.24 13.89 10.55
CA LYS A 53 16.63 13.42 10.58
C LYS A 53 17.31 13.77 11.92
N GLY A 54 17.99 12.79 12.51
CA GLY A 54 18.64 12.89 13.82
C GLY A 54 17.72 12.60 15.01
N ASN A 55 16.41 12.41 14.81
CA ASN A 55 15.51 12.00 15.89
C ASN A 55 15.49 10.47 16.07
N ASP A 56 16.62 9.92 16.51
CA ASP A 56 16.78 8.47 16.69
C ASP A 56 15.87 7.89 17.76
N GLN A 57 15.58 8.65 18.82
CA GLN A 57 14.68 8.19 19.88
C GLN A 57 13.27 7.93 19.34
N LEU A 58 12.71 8.84 18.53
CA LEU A 58 11.39 8.64 17.93
C LEU A 58 11.41 7.50 16.90
N ARG A 59 12.45 7.44 16.06
CA ARG A 59 12.62 6.35 15.08
C ARG A 59 12.61 4.98 15.77
N LEU A 60 13.40 4.83 16.83
CA LEU A 60 13.49 3.57 17.57
C LEU A 60 12.17 3.25 18.30
N ALA A 61 11.52 4.24 18.89
CA ALA A 61 10.22 4.05 19.54
C ALA A 61 9.15 3.54 18.55
N MET A 62 9.09 4.12 17.34
CA MET A 62 8.18 3.66 16.29
C MET A 62 8.50 2.25 15.80
N ASN A 63 9.79 1.96 15.57
CA ASN A 63 10.23 0.62 15.16
C ASN A 63 9.85 -0.44 16.20
N TRP A 64 10.07 -0.16 17.49
CA TRP A 64 9.69 -1.06 18.58
C TRP A 64 8.17 -1.26 18.66
N ALA A 65 7.38 -0.19 18.47
CA ALA A 65 5.93 -0.31 18.45
C ALA A 65 5.44 -1.21 17.30
N LEU A 66 6.00 -1.06 16.10
CA LEU A 66 5.69 -1.91 14.94
C LEU A 66 6.09 -3.36 15.18
N PHE A 67 7.29 -3.60 15.73
CA PHE A 67 7.72 -4.95 16.10
C PHE A 67 6.76 -5.62 17.09
N ARG A 68 6.31 -4.88 18.12
CA ARG A 68 5.35 -5.38 19.11
C ARG A 68 3.96 -5.65 18.53
N LEU A 69 3.52 -4.86 17.54
CA LEU A 69 2.27 -5.13 16.81
C LEU A 69 2.37 -6.40 15.97
N TRP A 70 3.51 -6.61 15.31
CA TRP A 70 3.80 -7.79 14.52
C TRP A 70 3.90 -9.05 15.40
N GLU A 71 4.65 -8.99 16.50
CA GLU A 71 4.82 -10.08 17.48
C GLU A 71 3.46 -10.56 18.04
N LYS A 72 2.51 -9.64 18.22
CA LYS A 72 1.15 -9.95 18.69
C LYS A 72 0.20 -10.44 17.59
N GLY A 73 0.67 -10.58 16.35
CA GLY A 73 -0.15 -10.92 15.18
C GLY A 73 -1.10 -9.82 14.72
N LYS A 74 -1.16 -8.68 15.42
CA LYS A 74 -2.11 -7.59 15.13
C LYS A 74 -1.85 -6.92 13.79
N PHE A 75 -0.61 -6.94 13.33
CA PHE A 75 -0.27 -6.47 11.99
C PHE A 75 -1.01 -7.27 10.91
N ALA A 76 -0.98 -8.60 10.99
CA ALA A 76 -1.66 -9.47 10.04
C ALA A 76 -3.19 -9.32 10.11
N ASP A 77 -3.75 -9.21 11.32
CA ASP A 77 -5.18 -8.93 11.51
C ASP A 77 -5.62 -7.65 10.78
N LEU A 78 -4.85 -6.57 10.95
CA LEU A 78 -5.13 -5.28 10.30
C LEU A 78 -4.97 -5.38 8.78
N TRP A 79 -3.93 -6.08 8.31
CA TRP A 79 -3.70 -6.27 6.89
C TRP A 79 -4.89 -6.96 6.21
N LEU A 80 -5.29 -8.13 6.72
CA LEU A 80 -6.40 -8.91 6.16
C LEU A 80 -7.74 -8.18 6.24
N LYS A 81 -7.91 -7.32 7.25
CA LYS A 81 -9.13 -6.52 7.40
C LYS A 81 -9.24 -5.41 6.35
N TYR A 82 -8.14 -4.74 6.03
CA TYR A 82 -8.18 -3.52 5.21
C TYR A 82 -7.74 -3.71 3.76
N PHE A 83 -7.06 -4.81 3.41
CA PHE A 83 -6.55 -5.06 2.06
C PHE A 83 -7.16 -6.33 1.44
N PRO A 84 -8.46 -6.33 1.10
CA PRO A 84 -9.12 -7.50 0.50
C PRO A 84 -8.77 -7.70 -0.99
N VAL A 85 -8.34 -6.64 -1.68
CA VAL A 85 -7.80 -6.70 -3.04
C VAL A 85 -6.28 -6.72 -2.92
N ASN A 86 -5.65 -7.78 -3.43
CA ASN A 86 -4.20 -7.92 -3.40
C ASN A 86 -3.55 -7.02 -4.46
N PRO A 87 -2.66 -6.08 -4.08
CA PRO A 87 -1.92 -5.24 -5.03
C PRO A 87 -0.63 -5.88 -5.55
N PHE A 88 -0.30 -7.11 -5.15
CA PHE A 88 0.87 -7.89 -5.57
C PHE A 88 0.50 -9.12 -6.40
#